data_AF-U7QRI6-F1
#
_entry.id   AF-U7QRI6-F1
#
_cell.length_a   1.000
_cell.length_b   1.000
_cell.length_c   1.000
_cell.angle_alpha   90.00
_cell.angle_beta   90.00
_cell.angle_gamma   90.00
#
_symmetry.space_group_name_H-M   'P 1'
#
loop_
_entity.id
_entity.type
_entity.pdbx_description
1 polymer ?
#
loop_
_entity_poly.entity_id
_entity_poly.type
_entity_poly.pdbx_seq_one_letter_code
_entity_poly.pdbx_strand_id
1 'polypeptide(L)'
;MLFINYREGLIMEIWFKCFESHGRQVLVEKFEDSETEKVGIKIRWQEDFGEISIGPCFSVNDDNYEHIVRLRDDAFDKTDQPSVDNVVKGTLENTGLLQ
;
A
#
# COMPACT_ATOMS: atom_id res chain seq x y z
N MET A 1 1.34 12.08 -9.43
CA MET A 1 2.49 12.02 -10.35
C MET A 1 3.03 10.59 -10.32
N LEU A 2 2.80 9.80 -11.38
CA LEU A 2 3.40 8.46 -11.51
C LEU A 2 4.85 8.63 -11.97
N PHE A 3 5.82 8.09 -11.24
CA PHE A 3 7.20 7.99 -11.71
C PHE A 3 7.36 6.68 -12.49
N ILE A 4 7.45 6.77 -13.82
CA ILE A 4 7.66 5.63 -14.71
C ILE A 4 9.09 5.72 -15.26
N ASN A 5 9.97 4.80 -14.86
CA ASN A 5 11.26 4.61 -15.52
C ASN A 5 11.03 3.75 -16.78
N TYR A 6 11.50 4.22 -17.94
CA TYR A 6 11.39 3.48 -19.21
C TYR A 6 12.67 2.69 -19.50
N ARG A 7 12.55 1.36 -19.64
CA ARG A 7 13.43 0.53 -20.46
C ARG A 7 12.56 -0.45 -21.25
N GLU A 8 12.74 -0.46 -22.57
CA GLU A 8 11.95 -1.21 -23.54
C GLU A 8 11.97 -2.73 -23.24
N GLY A 9 10.78 -3.36 -23.24
CA GLY A 9 10.63 -4.82 -23.35
C GLY A 9 10.35 -5.62 -22.07
N LEU A 10 10.37 -5.01 -20.88
CA LEU A 10 9.96 -5.64 -19.61
C LEU A 10 8.77 -4.84 -19.06
N ILE A 11 7.64 -5.50 -18.79
CA ILE A 11 6.55 -4.87 -18.02
C ILE A 11 7.14 -4.56 -16.65
N MET A 12 7.43 -3.28 -16.41
CA MET A 12 8.08 -2.84 -15.19
C MET A 12 7.09 -2.97 -14.03
N GLU A 13 7.39 -3.84 -13.07
CA GLU A 13 6.51 -4.04 -11.94
C GLU A 13 6.37 -2.73 -11.14
N ILE A 14 5.13 -2.29 -10.92
CA ILE A 14 4.83 -1.09 -10.13
C ILE A 14 4.77 -1.52 -8.66
N TRP A 15 5.67 -0.97 -7.85
CA TRP A 15 5.76 -1.27 -6.42
C TRP A 15 5.06 -0.24 -5.52
N PHE A 16 4.67 0.91 -6.07
CA PHE A 16 3.99 1.96 -5.33
C PHE A 16 3.03 2.80 -6.19
N LYS A 17 1.98 3.31 -5.55
CA LYS A 17 0.96 4.21 -6.11
C LYS A 17 0.78 5.40 -5.16
N CYS A 18 0.67 6.61 -5.69
CA CYS A 18 0.39 7.81 -4.90
C CYS A 18 -1.03 8.29 -5.16
N PHE A 19 -1.72 8.64 -4.08
CA PHE A 19 -3.08 9.18 -4.07
C PHE A 19 -3.13 10.48 -3.26
N GLU A 20 -4.22 11.22 -3.42
CA GLU A 20 -4.53 12.37 -2.58
C GLU A 20 -5.86 12.10 -1.89
N SER A 21 -5.91 12.17 -0.57
CA SER A 21 -7.13 11.89 0.20
C SER A 21 -7.24 12.81 1.39
N HIS A 22 -8.38 13.51 1.53
CA HIS A 22 -8.65 14.42 2.66
C HIS A 22 -7.48 15.40 2.93
N GLY A 23 -6.91 15.98 1.87
CA GLY A 23 -5.79 16.93 1.95
C GLY A 23 -4.41 16.29 2.23
N ARG A 24 -4.31 14.97 2.25
CA ARG A 24 -3.07 14.22 2.49
C ARG A 24 -2.55 13.58 1.22
N GLN A 25 -1.24 13.58 1.07
CA GLN A 25 -0.57 12.73 0.09
C GLN A 25 -0.42 11.33 0.70
N VAL A 26 -1.06 10.34 0.07
CA VAL A 26 -1.09 8.95 0.54
C VAL A 26 -0.28 8.08 -0.40
N LEU A 27 0.66 7.33 0.16
CA LEU A 27 1.49 6.37 -0.56
C LEU A 27 1.00 4.96 -0.26
N VAL A 28 0.66 4.22 -1.31
CA VAL A 28 0.36 2.79 -1.23
C VAL A 28 1.54 2.03 -1.83
N GLU A 29 2.16 1.12 -1.08
CA GLU A 29 3.33 0.37 -1.53
C GLU A 29 3.21 -1.11 -1.19
N LYS A 30 3.75 -1.96 -2.07
CA LYS A 30 4.00 -3.36 -1.77
C LYS A 30 5.17 -3.44 -0.79
N PHE A 31 5.12 -4.38 0.14
CA PHE A 31 6.28 -4.70 0.98
C PHE A 31 6.46 -6.21 1.10
N GLU A 32 7.70 -6.57 1.35
CA GLU A 32 8.14 -7.93 1.56
C GLU A 32 9.30 -7.89 2.55
N ASP A 33 9.18 -8.67 3.60
CA ASP A 33 10.14 -8.78 4.69
C ASP A 33 10.53 -10.25 4.82
N SER A 34 11.74 -10.55 4.37
CA SER A 34 12.31 -11.90 4.42
C SER A 34 12.75 -12.32 5.82
N GLU A 35 13.00 -11.37 6.73
CA GLU A 35 13.42 -11.69 8.11
C GLU A 35 12.22 -12.14 8.95
N THR A 36 11.07 -11.51 8.73
CA THR A 36 9.83 -11.84 9.46
C THR A 36 8.86 -12.69 8.67
N GLU A 37 9.26 -13.14 7.47
CA GLU A 37 8.45 -13.93 6.52
C GLU A 37 7.08 -13.29 6.30
N LYS A 38 7.06 -12.01 5.92
CA LYS A 38 5.83 -11.22 5.74
C LYS A 38 5.77 -10.55 4.39
N VAL A 39 4.61 -10.60 3.77
CA VAL A 39 4.31 -9.99 2.48
C VAL A 39 3.01 -9.19 2.60
N GLY A 40 2.90 -8.03 1.95
CA GLY A 40 1.66 -7.26 2.02
C GLY A 40 1.71 -5.90 1.32
N ILE A 41 0.77 -5.03 1.73
CA ILE A 41 0.64 -3.66 1.22
C ILE A 41 0.59 -2.71 2.40
N LYS A 42 1.27 -1.57 2.28
CA LYS A 42 1.17 -0.45 3.23
C LYS A 42 0.50 0.73 2.56
N ILE A 43 -0.44 1.34 3.26
CA ILE A 43 -1.08 2.62 2.96
C ILE A 43 -0.57 3.59 4.03
N ARG A 44 0.22 4.59 3.62
CA ARG A 44 0.90 5.48 4.54
C ARG A 44 0.80 6.95 4.16
N TRP A 45 0.77 7.81 5.17
CA TRP A 45 0.79 9.26 5.02
C TRP A 45 1.38 9.89 6.29
N GLN A 46 1.73 11.18 6.19
CA GLN A 46 2.31 11.94 7.28
C GLN A 46 1.24 12.79 7.97
N GLU A 47 1.29 12.81 9.30
CA GLU A 47 0.59 13.75 10.18
C GLU A 47 1.60 14.52 11.03
N ASP A 48 1.17 15.60 11.67
CA ASP A 48 2.04 16.47 12.49
C ASP A 48 2.74 15.71 13.64
N PHE A 49 2.14 14.62 14.13
CA PHE A 49 2.69 13.80 15.22
C PHE A 49 3.47 12.57 14.74
N GLY A 50 3.50 12.29 13.43
CA GLY A 50 4.25 11.16 12.86
C GLY A 50 3.60 10.52 11.64
N GLU A 51 4.24 9.47 11.13
CA GLU A 51 3.72 8.67 10.01
C GLU A 51 2.60 7.74 10.49
N ILE A 52 1.47 7.75 9.80
CA ILE A 52 0.46 6.69 9.90
C ILE A 52 0.76 5.68 8.79
N SER A 53 0.86 4.40 9.16
CA SER A 53 1.08 3.30 8.23
C SER A 53 0.18 2.13 8.60
N ILE A 54 -0.72 1.76 7.70
CA ILE A 54 -1.71 0.69 7.88
C ILE A 54 -1.83 -0.15 6.63
N GLY A 55 -2.24 -1.40 6.76
CA GLY A 55 -2.51 -2.25 5.60
C GLY A 55 -2.42 -3.74 5.90
N PRO A 56 -2.88 -4.58 4.97
CA PRO A 56 -2.84 -6.02 5.13
C PRO A 56 -1.39 -6.52 5.11
N CYS A 57 -1.11 -7.42 6.05
CA CYS A 57 0.16 -8.11 6.19
C CYS A 57 -0.11 -9.61 6.34
N PHE A 58 0.55 -10.42 5.52
CA PHE A 58 0.37 -11.86 5.46
C PHE A 58 1.68 -12.55 5.81
N SER A 59 1.61 -13.57 6.67
CA SER A 59 2.75 -14.46 6.92
C SER A 59 2.89 -15.43 5.76
N VAL A 60 4.13 -15.59 5.29
CA VAL A 60 4.49 -16.51 4.22
C VAL A 60 5.36 -17.65 4.73
N ASN A 61 5.35 -18.75 3.99
CA ASN A 61 6.30 -19.85 4.08
C ASN A 61 6.51 -20.42 2.68
N ASP A 62 7.45 -21.36 2.53
CA ASP A 62 7.79 -21.93 1.21
C ASP A 62 6.58 -22.54 0.48
N ASP A 63 5.60 -23.08 1.22
CA ASP A 63 4.42 -23.73 0.64
C ASP A 63 3.37 -22.73 0.11
N ASN A 64 3.30 -21.52 0.67
CA ASN A 64 2.25 -20.54 0.35
C ASN A 64 2.76 -19.26 -0.32
N TYR A 65 4.07 -19.06 -0.38
CA TYR A 65 4.70 -17.80 -0.80
C TYR A 65 4.16 -17.30 -2.14
N GLU A 66 4.18 -18.13 -3.18
CA GLU A 66 3.73 -17.75 -4.52
C GLU A 66 2.25 -17.33 -4.54
N HIS A 67 1.41 -18.01 -3.76
CA HIS A 67 -0.01 -17.68 -3.67
C HIS A 67 -0.23 -16.33 -2.96
N ILE A 68 0.48 -16.10 -1.85
CA ILE A 68 0.37 -14.85 -1.10
C ILE A 68 0.92 -13.66 -1.90
N VAL A 69 2.02 -13.84 -2.63
CA VAL A 69 2.55 -12.82 -3.55
C VAL A 69 1.51 -12.42 -4.60
N ARG A 70 0.84 -13.39 -5.22
CA ARG A 70 -0.25 -13.10 -6.17
C ARG A 70 -1.41 -12.36 -5.52
N LEU A 71 -1.81 -12.74 -4.30
CA LEU A 71 -2.86 -12.03 -3.57
C LEU A 71 -2.48 -10.59 -3.24
N ARG A 72 -1.22 -10.36 -2.83
CA ARG A 72 -0.67 -9.01 -2.63
C ARG A 72 -0.77 -8.21 -3.92
N ASP A 73 -0.29 -8.77 -5.02
CA ASP A 73 -0.24 -8.05 -6.30
C ASP A 73 -1.64 -7.72 -6.80
N ASP A 74 -2.57 -8.67 -6.74
CA ASP A 74 -3.98 -8.46 -7.06
C ASP A 74 -4.62 -7.36 -6.19
N ALA A 75 -4.35 -7.37 -4.88
CA ALA A 75 -4.89 -6.36 -3.96
C ALA A 75 -4.29 -4.97 -4.25
N PHE A 76 -2.99 -4.92 -4.57
CA PHE A 76 -2.30 -3.69 -4.92
C PHE A 76 -2.84 -3.13 -6.23
N ASP A 77 -3.02 -3.97 -7.24
CA ASP A 77 -3.52 -3.57 -8.56
C ASP A 77 -4.96 -3.06 -8.49
N LYS A 78 -5.81 -3.70 -7.69
CA LYS A 78 -7.20 -3.28 -7.43
C LYS A 78 -7.30 -2.04 -6.55
N THR A 79 -6.22 -1.62 -5.88
CA THR A 79 -6.25 -0.40 -5.06
C THR A 79 -6.44 0.82 -5.96
N ASP A 80 -7.54 1.52 -5.71
CA ASP A 80 -7.99 2.70 -6.40
C ASP A 80 -8.30 3.85 -5.42
N GLN A 81 -8.64 5.02 -5.97
CA GLN A 81 -8.90 6.23 -5.19
C GLN A 81 -10.04 6.04 -4.17
N PRO A 82 -11.24 5.52 -4.53
CA PRO A 82 -12.31 5.27 -3.57
C PRO A 82 -11.90 4.34 -2.41
N SER A 83 -11.13 3.30 -2.69
CA SER A 83 -10.64 2.38 -1.65
C SER A 83 -9.73 3.10 -0.66
N VAL A 84 -8.79 3.92 -1.16
CA VAL A 84 -7.89 4.73 -0.33
C VAL A 84 -8.67 5.76 0.49
N ASP A 85 -9.63 6.46 -0.13
CA ASP A 85 -10.45 7.46 0.55
C ASP A 85 -11.23 6.88 1.73
N ASN A 86 -11.81 5.69 1.55
CA ASN A 86 -12.53 5.01 2.62
C ASN A 86 -11.61 4.61 3.78
N VAL A 87 -10.42 4.08 3.48
CA VAL A 87 -9.44 3.67 4.50
C VAL A 87 -8.92 4.87 5.28
N VAL A 88 -8.55 5.95 4.59
CA VAL A 88 -8.04 7.17 5.21
C VAL A 88 -9.13 7.79 6.07
N LYS A 89 -10.34 7.97 5.53
CA LYS A 89 -11.48 8.50 6.29
C LYS A 89 -11.75 7.70 7.57
N GLY A 90 -11.88 6.38 7.46
CA GLY A 90 -12.14 5.53 8.63
C GLY A 90 -11.02 5.60 9.67
N THR A 91 -9.77 5.75 9.23
CA THR A 91 -8.63 5.94 10.16
C THR A 91 -8.70 7.28 10.86
N LEU A 92 -9.00 8.37 10.12
CA LEU A 92 -9.14 9.71 10.68
C LEU A 92 -10.31 9.80 11.66
N GLU A 93 -11.44 9.15 11.36
CA GLU A 93 -12.60 9.06 12.27
C GLU A 93 -12.22 8.33 13.57
N ASN A 94 -11.53 7.19 13.49
CA ASN A 94 -11.14 6.40 14.65
C ASN A 94 -10.06 7.07 15.51
N THR A 95 -9.24 7.94 14.92
CA THR A 95 -8.15 8.65 15.60
C THR A 95 -8.53 10.07 16.04
N GLY A 96 -9.73 10.55 15.68
CA GLY A 96 -10.19 11.92 15.99
C GLY A 96 -9.50 13.01 15.17
N LEU A 97 -8.93 12.66 14.02
CA LEU A 97 -8.19 13.55 13.12
C LEU A 97 -9.01 13.99 11.90
N LEU A 98 -10.27 13.59 11.84
CA LEU A 98 -11.18 14.07 10.80
C LEU A 98 -11.54 15.53 11.11
N GLN A 99 -10.98 16.45 10.32
CA GLN A 99 -11.27 17.89 10.37
C GLN A 99 -12.50 18.25 9.54
#